data_AF-A0A0C2VYN0-F1
#
_entry.id   AF-A0A0C2VYN0-F1
#
_cell.length_a   1.000
_cell.length_b   1.000
_cell.length_c   1.000
_cell.angle_alpha   90.00
_cell.angle_beta   90.00
_cell.angle_gamma   90.00
#
_symmetry.space_group_name_H-M   'P 1'
#
loop_
_entity.id
_entity.type
_entity.pdbx_description
1 polymer ?
#
loop_
_entity_poly.entity_id
_entity_poly.type
_entity_poly.pdbx_seq_one_letter_code
_entity_poly.pdbx_strand_id
1 'polypeptide(L)'
;MWGPDGWKKVVVCVVSDGRSKINQRTLKVLNLMGCYQEGIAKDSVNGKDVTAHVFEYTSQVVVSDTGEVSTGACPVQIIFCLKEQNKKKLNSHRWFFNAFGPQIKPNVCILLDVGTKPTGTSIYELWKCFDSHANVGGACGEICVDTGKACSLLLKSPLAASQNFEYKMSNVLDKPLESVFGYISVLPGAFSAYRYKALQNGPNGKGPLASYFKGEAMHGDGANGAGLFERNMYLAEDRILCFEIVVKKKEGWVLKYVKSAKAATDVPTTIAEFISQRRRWLNGSLFAALHATVYMFRIWTSGQSFFRKIILQFEFIYNAVQLFFTWTALANFYLAFYFLVQSASSAVNGPFAFMGSDQVGPIAFEVLLKLYIAVLFVVTVCSLGNRPQGSKITYGVAIILFGICNVVTLWCAGYTVYAAAPKTAQEWSQFGHLLMTNPAFRDIVISLAATYGLYFFSSILHAEPWHMFTSFLQYMFLLPSYVNILMMYAMCNLHDVSWGT
;
A
#
# COMPACT_ATOMS: atom_id res chain seq x y z
N MET A 1 10.77 -0.05 -33.08
CA MET A 1 10.61 1.14 -32.18
C MET A 1 11.90 1.49 -31.45
N TRP A 2 12.67 0.49 -31.02
CA TRP A 2 13.98 0.65 -30.38
C TRP A 2 15.08 0.37 -31.40
N GLY A 3 15.95 1.34 -31.64
CA GLY A 3 17.14 1.26 -32.49
C GLY A 3 18.30 1.96 -31.79
N PRO A 4 19.43 2.25 -32.48
CA PRO A 4 20.58 2.93 -31.89
C PRO A 4 20.24 4.26 -31.19
N ASP A 5 19.22 4.97 -31.70
CA ASP A 5 18.71 6.22 -31.14
C ASP A 5 17.54 6.05 -30.14
N GLY A 6 17.26 4.83 -29.69
CA GLY A 6 16.16 4.55 -28.77
C GLY A 6 16.25 5.34 -27.46
N TRP A 7 17.48 5.60 -27.00
CA TRP A 7 17.75 6.38 -25.80
C TRP A 7 17.23 7.82 -25.86
N LYS A 8 17.15 8.43 -27.06
CA LYS A 8 16.62 9.79 -27.25
C LYS A 8 15.13 9.91 -26.91
N LYS A 9 14.44 8.77 -26.76
CA LYS A 9 13.02 8.70 -26.41
C LYS A 9 12.79 8.65 -24.89
N VAL A 10 13.85 8.62 -24.09
CA VAL A 10 13.79 8.52 -22.64
C VAL A 10 14.47 9.74 -22.04
N VAL A 11 13.76 10.41 -21.13
CA VAL A 11 14.28 11.53 -20.34
C VAL A 11 14.06 11.21 -18.87
N VAL A 12 15.12 11.29 -18.08
CA VAL A 12 15.07 11.14 -16.63
C VAL A 12 14.99 12.54 -16.03
N CYS A 13 13.92 12.83 -15.31
CA CYS A 13 13.76 14.08 -14.58
C CYS A 13 13.93 13.83 -13.09
N VAL A 14 14.99 14.38 -12.50
CA VAL A 14 15.26 14.34 -11.07
C VAL A 14 14.85 15.68 -10.47
N VAL A 15 13.78 15.70 -9.67
CA VAL A 15 13.33 16.90 -8.96
C VAL A 15 13.69 16.77 -7.49
N SER A 16 14.65 17.58 -7.02
CA SER A 16 15.02 17.63 -5.61
C SER A 16 14.31 18.75 -4.87
N ASP A 17 13.73 18.42 -3.71
CA ASP A 17 12.84 19.29 -2.95
C ASP A 17 13.55 20.08 -1.84
N GLY A 18 14.22 21.15 -2.26
CA GLY A 18 14.90 22.08 -1.36
C GLY A 18 16.40 21.91 -1.35
N ARG A 19 17.11 22.97 -1.72
CA ARG A 19 18.57 23.03 -1.83
C ARG A 19 19.27 22.77 -0.50
N SER A 20 18.69 23.21 0.61
CA SER A 20 19.23 22.96 1.96
C SER A 20 18.92 21.56 2.49
N LYS A 21 18.03 20.80 1.83
CA LYS A 21 17.56 19.49 2.29
C LYS A 21 18.12 18.32 1.50
N ILE A 22 18.61 18.55 0.29
CA ILE A 22 19.21 17.50 -0.54
C ILE A 22 20.41 16.84 0.16
N ASN A 23 20.53 15.52 0.00
CA ASN A 23 21.66 14.78 0.52
C ASN A 23 22.95 15.09 -0.28
N GLN A 24 24.05 15.37 0.43
CA GLN A 24 25.33 15.70 -0.19
C GLN A 24 25.90 14.56 -1.05
N ARG A 25 25.64 13.30 -0.71
CA ARG A 25 26.04 12.16 -1.56
C ARG A 25 25.29 12.16 -2.89
N THR A 26 24.01 12.55 -2.90
CA THR A 26 23.23 12.70 -4.14
C THR A 26 23.84 13.77 -5.05
N LEU A 27 24.22 14.93 -4.50
CA LEU A 27 24.90 15.98 -5.26
C LEU A 27 26.24 15.51 -5.84
N LYS A 28 27.03 14.77 -5.05
CA LYS A 28 28.30 14.19 -5.53
C LYS A 28 28.09 13.22 -6.68
N VAL A 29 27.10 12.34 -6.60
CA VAL A 29 26.77 11.41 -7.71
C VAL A 29 26.32 12.19 -8.94
N LEU A 30 25.43 13.17 -8.80
CA LEU A 30 24.99 14.00 -9.92
C LEU A 30 26.14 14.81 -10.54
N ASN A 31 27.09 15.26 -9.73
CA ASN A 31 28.31 15.93 -10.21
C ASN A 31 29.21 14.98 -11.01
N LEU A 32 29.46 13.77 -10.50
CA LEU A 32 30.20 12.73 -11.23
C LEU A 32 29.53 12.36 -12.55
N MET A 33 28.19 12.38 -12.58
CA MET A 33 27.42 12.15 -13.80
C MET A 33 27.41 13.35 -14.78
N GLY A 34 27.97 14.50 -14.39
CA GLY A 34 27.94 15.75 -15.17
C GLY A 34 26.62 16.50 -15.10
N CYS A 35 25.65 16.04 -14.31
CA CYS A 35 24.31 16.59 -14.20
C CYS A 35 24.18 17.71 -13.14
N TYR A 36 25.26 18.05 -12.45
CA TYR A 36 25.29 19.10 -11.44
C TYR A 36 26.67 19.74 -11.35
N GLN A 37 26.72 21.07 -11.18
CA GLN A 37 27.97 21.82 -10.98
C GLN A 37 27.87 22.64 -9.70
N GLU A 38 28.84 22.44 -8.81
CA GLU A 38 28.93 23.13 -7.53
C GLU A 38 29.32 24.61 -7.73
N GLY A 39 28.79 25.50 -6.88
CA GLY A 39 29.14 26.93 -6.89
C GLY A 39 28.39 27.81 -7.90
N ILE A 40 27.55 27.25 -8.78
CA ILE A 40 26.79 28.03 -9.78
C ILE A 40 25.43 28.51 -9.25
N ALA A 41 24.87 27.80 -8.27
CA ALA A 41 23.56 28.12 -7.69
C ALA A 41 23.58 29.52 -7.03
N LYS A 42 22.64 30.38 -7.46
CA LYS A 42 22.42 31.74 -6.92
C LYS A 42 21.08 31.83 -6.23
N ASP A 43 20.99 32.68 -5.21
CA ASP A 43 19.77 32.86 -4.42
C ASP A 43 18.80 33.84 -5.11
N SER A 44 19.33 34.82 -5.86
CA SER A 44 18.55 35.77 -6.64
C SER A 44 19.20 36.10 -7.99
N VAL A 45 18.38 36.46 -8.98
CA VAL A 45 18.80 36.93 -10.30
C VAL A 45 17.94 38.11 -10.71
N ASN A 46 18.54 39.23 -11.09
CA ASN A 46 17.84 40.46 -11.49
C ASN A 46 16.81 40.95 -10.45
N GLY A 47 17.15 40.86 -9.16
CA GLY A 47 16.28 41.28 -8.05
C GLY A 47 15.07 40.38 -7.82
N LYS A 48 15.00 39.19 -8.45
CA LYS A 48 13.98 38.17 -8.20
C LYS A 48 14.61 36.95 -7.54
N ASP A 49 13.93 36.41 -6.54
CA ASP A 49 14.35 35.19 -5.87
C ASP A 49 14.31 33.99 -6.83
N VAL A 50 15.35 33.16 -6.77
CA VAL A 50 15.42 31.93 -7.55
C VAL A 50 14.48 30.90 -6.94
N THR A 51 13.64 30.29 -7.78
CA THR A 51 12.70 29.24 -7.34
C THR A 51 13.29 27.84 -7.49
N ALA A 52 14.14 27.64 -8.49
CA ALA A 52 14.87 26.40 -8.74
C ALA A 52 16.09 26.66 -9.66
N HIS A 53 17.10 25.79 -9.56
CA HIS A 53 18.21 25.66 -10.52
C HIS A 53 17.99 24.42 -11.39
N VAL A 54 18.05 24.58 -12.70
CA VAL A 54 17.83 23.50 -13.66
C VAL A 54 19.12 23.22 -14.42
N PHE A 55 19.54 21.96 -14.41
CA PHE A 55 20.69 21.45 -15.13
C PHE A 55 20.19 20.39 -16.12
N GLU A 56 20.72 20.42 -17.34
CA GLU A 56 20.38 19.45 -18.37
C GLU A 56 21.67 18.89 -18.98
N TYR A 57 21.80 17.57 -18.98
CA TYR A 57 22.98 16.89 -19.49
C TYR A 57 22.68 15.48 -19.97
N THR A 58 23.32 15.05 -21.06
CA THR A 58 23.28 13.67 -21.54
C THR A 58 24.46 12.91 -20.94
N SER A 59 24.20 12.06 -19.95
CA SER A 59 25.27 11.31 -19.28
C SER A 59 25.41 9.89 -19.81
N GLN A 60 26.64 9.41 -19.95
CA GLN A 60 26.97 7.98 -20.08
C GLN A 60 27.64 7.43 -18.83
N VAL A 61 27.78 8.25 -17.78
CA VAL A 61 28.46 7.85 -16.55
C VAL A 61 27.49 7.09 -15.66
N VAL A 62 27.92 5.91 -15.21
CA VAL A 62 27.20 5.08 -14.24
C VAL A 62 28.02 5.01 -12.97
N VAL A 63 27.38 5.30 -11.84
CA VAL A 63 27.99 5.22 -10.50
C VAL A 63 27.36 4.05 -9.74
N SER A 64 28.18 3.11 -9.27
CA SER A 64 27.73 1.96 -8.49
C SER A 64 27.32 2.35 -7.06
N ASP A 65 26.72 1.41 -6.33
CA ASP A 65 26.42 1.56 -4.90
C ASP A 65 27.68 1.69 -4.03
N THR A 66 28.80 1.11 -4.48
CA THR A 66 30.14 1.27 -3.87
C THR A 66 30.83 2.58 -4.27
N GLY A 67 30.27 3.34 -5.22
CA GLY A 67 30.82 4.59 -5.73
C GLY A 67 31.82 4.42 -6.87
N GLU A 68 31.92 3.23 -7.46
CA GLU A 68 32.73 2.98 -8.65
C GLU A 68 32.11 3.65 -9.88
N VAL A 69 32.95 4.28 -10.70
CA VAL A 69 32.52 5.02 -11.88
C VAL A 69 32.82 4.18 -13.11
N SER A 70 31.81 4.00 -13.97
CA SER A 70 31.91 3.25 -15.21
C SER A 70 31.14 3.95 -16.33
N THR A 71 31.31 3.46 -17.56
CA THR A 71 30.57 3.95 -18.72
C THR A 71 29.42 2.99 -19.03
N GLY A 72 28.20 3.54 -19.08
CA GLY A 72 27.00 2.81 -19.43
C GLY A 72 26.93 2.45 -20.91
N ALA A 73 26.13 1.45 -21.24
CA ALA A 73 25.96 0.96 -22.61
C ALA A 73 25.28 1.97 -23.56
N CYS A 74 24.48 2.90 -23.01
CA CYS A 74 23.83 3.95 -23.78
C CYS A 74 23.76 5.27 -22.98
N PRO A 75 23.75 6.42 -23.67
CA PRO A 75 23.55 7.71 -23.03
C PRO A 75 22.13 7.87 -22.49
N VAL A 76 21.97 8.65 -21.42
CA VAL A 76 20.67 8.97 -20.82
C VAL A 76 20.54 10.49 -20.70
N GLN A 77 19.44 11.03 -21.23
CA GLN A 77 19.11 12.44 -21.06
C GLN A 77 18.60 12.68 -19.64
N ILE A 78 19.27 13.55 -18.89
CA ILE A 78 18.93 13.86 -17.50
C ILE A 78 18.64 15.35 -17.36
N ILE A 79 17.47 15.65 -16.77
CA ILE A 79 17.10 16.97 -16.28
C ILE A 79 17.15 16.92 -14.77
N PHE A 80 18.06 17.67 -14.15
CA PHE A 80 18.12 17.84 -12.71
C PHE A 80 17.56 19.21 -12.32
N CYS A 81 16.47 19.21 -11.56
CA CYS A 81 15.83 20.40 -11.01
C CYS A 81 16.04 20.44 -9.50
N LEU A 82 16.87 21.37 -9.03
CA LEU A 82 17.12 21.63 -7.62
C LEU A 82 16.24 22.79 -7.17
N LYS A 83 15.15 22.51 -6.45
CA LYS A 83 14.27 23.56 -5.92
C LYS A 83 14.97 24.31 -4.80
N GLU A 84 14.76 25.61 -4.70
CA GLU A 84 15.36 26.41 -3.62
C GLU A 84 14.71 26.06 -2.27
N GLN A 85 13.38 26.05 -2.24
CA GLN A 85 12.57 25.77 -1.05
C GLN A 85 12.03 24.33 -1.04
N ASN A 86 11.97 23.72 0.15
CA ASN A 86 11.25 22.48 0.37
C ASN A 86 9.74 22.77 0.44
N LYS A 87 8.99 22.30 -0.57
CA LYS A 87 7.53 22.47 -0.69
C LYS A 87 6.76 21.14 -0.78
N LYS A 88 7.39 20.05 -0.33
CA LYS A 88 6.85 18.68 -0.29
C LYS A 88 6.59 18.06 -1.68
N LYS A 89 6.25 16.77 -1.64
CA LYS A 89 6.03 15.86 -2.80
C LYS A 89 5.15 16.46 -3.89
N LEU A 90 3.93 16.92 -3.56
CA LEU A 90 2.97 17.41 -4.56
C LEU A 90 3.51 18.60 -5.36
N ASN A 91 4.23 19.52 -4.73
CA ASN A 91 4.86 20.64 -5.43
C ASN A 91 5.95 20.16 -6.39
N SER A 92 6.76 19.17 -6.00
CA SER A 92 7.76 18.56 -6.89
C SER A 92 7.12 17.84 -8.08
N HIS A 93 5.99 17.16 -7.87
CA HIS A 93 5.19 16.59 -8.96
C HIS A 93 4.60 17.67 -9.87
N ARG A 94 4.27 18.86 -9.35
CA ARG A 94 3.81 19.99 -10.18
C ARG A 94 4.92 20.49 -11.11
N TRP A 95 6.17 20.57 -10.65
CA TRP A 95 7.31 20.83 -11.55
C TRP A 95 7.39 19.79 -12.66
N PHE A 96 7.31 18.51 -12.32
CA PHE A 96 7.35 17.43 -13.29
C PHE A 96 6.21 17.49 -14.31
N PHE A 97 4.95 17.53 -13.86
CA PHE A 97 3.79 17.44 -14.76
C PHE A 97 3.41 18.76 -15.44
N ASN A 98 3.50 19.90 -14.74
CA ASN A 98 3.00 21.18 -15.25
C ASN A 98 4.10 22.12 -15.75
N ALA A 99 5.37 21.95 -15.34
CA ALA A 99 6.47 22.74 -15.86
C ALA A 99 7.22 21.99 -16.98
N PHE A 100 7.75 20.80 -16.71
CA PHE A 100 8.54 20.03 -17.68
C PHE A 100 7.65 19.24 -18.66
N GLY A 101 6.56 18.65 -18.18
CA GLY A 101 5.61 17.87 -18.98
C GLY A 101 5.15 18.56 -20.27
N PRO A 102 4.71 19.84 -20.26
CA PRO A 102 4.28 20.56 -21.46
C PRO A 102 5.41 20.84 -22.47
N GLN A 103 6.66 20.93 -22.00
CA GLN A 103 7.83 21.15 -22.85
C GLN A 103 8.25 19.84 -23.54
N ILE A 104 8.31 18.76 -22.76
CA ILE A 104 8.77 17.44 -23.23
C ILE A 104 7.67 16.72 -24.03
N LYS A 105 6.40 16.93 -23.67
CA LYS A 105 5.21 16.23 -24.20
C LYS A 105 5.38 14.70 -24.18
N PRO A 106 5.65 14.11 -23.01
CA PRO A 106 5.90 12.67 -22.92
C PRO A 106 4.64 11.87 -23.29
N ASN A 107 4.82 10.68 -23.87
CA ASN A 107 3.71 9.74 -24.06
C ASN A 107 3.32 9.04 -22.75
N VAL A 108 4.34 8.66 -21.97
CA VAL A 108 4.23 7.97 -20.68
C VAL A 108 5.12 8.69 -19.67
N CYS A 109 4.57 8.94 -18.48
CA CYS A 109 5.26 9.48 -17.33
C CYS A 109 5.43 8.36 -16.31
N ILE A 110 6.64 8.14 -15.80
CA ILE A 110 6.90 7.15 -14.74
C ILE A 110 7.31 7.92 -13.47
N LEU A 111 6.63 7.62 -12.36
CA LEU A 111 6.94 8.13 -11.03
C LEU A 111 7.71 7.06 -10.26
N LEU A 112 8.83 7.48 -9.66
CA LEU A 112 9.70 6.63 -8.86
C LEU A 112 10.11 7.42 -7.61
N ASP A 113 9.72 6.94 -6.43
CA ASP A 113 10.12 7.58 -5.17
C ASP A 113 11.59 7.29 -4.87
N VAL A 114 12.26 8.26 -4.25
CA VAL A 114 13.61 8.08 -3.72
C VAL A 114 13.58 6.99 -2.64
N GLY A 115 14.51 6.03 -2.74
CA GLY A 115 14.55 4.84 -1.88
C GLY A 115 13.91 3.60 -2.50
N THR A 116 13.12 3.76 -3.57
CA THR A 116 12.54 2.63 -4.31
C THR A 116 13.52 2.12 -5.36
N LYS A 117 13.79 0.81 -5.35
CA LYS A 117 14.78 0.14 -6.22
C LYS A 117 14.07 -0.74 -7.25
N PRO A 118 13.83 -0.27 -8.49
CA PRO A 118 13.26 -1.10 -9.54
C PRO A 118 14.24 -2.21 -9.95
N THR A 119 13.73 -3.41 -10.25
CA THR A 119 14.54 -4.48 -10.85
C THR A 119 14.87 -4.16 -12.32
N GLY A 120 15.85 -4.88 -12.88
CA GLY A 120 16.53 -4.48 -14.12
C GLY A 120 15.64 -4.19 -15.34
N THR A 121 14.48 -4.87 -15.48
CA THR A 121 13.55 -4.66 -16.60
C THR A 121 12.27 -3.94 -16.23
N SER A 122 12.07 -3.56 -14.96
CA SER A 122 10.75 -3.12 -14.48
C SER A 122 10.22 -1.86 -15.13
N ILE A 123 11.09 -0.88 -15.40
CA ILE A 123 10.71 0.37 -16.08
C ILE A 123 10.24 0.07 -17.52
N TYR A 124 10.94 -0.85 -18.21
CA TYR A 124 10.57 -1.30 -19.55
C TYR A 124 9.24 -2.05 -19.55
N GLU A 125 9.03 -2.96 -18.60
CA GLU A 125 7.78 -3.72 -18.47
C GLU A 125 6.56 -2.81 -18.22
N LEU A 126 6.71 -1.78 -17.39
CA LEU A 126 5.68 -0.74 -17.23
C LEU A 126 5.39 -0.04 -18.55
N TRP A 127 6.43 0.46 -19.24
CA TRP A 127 6.27 1.15 -20.51
C TRP A 127 5.59 0.26 -21.58
N LYS A 128 6.01 -1.00 -21.68
CA LYS A 128 5.49 -1.99 -22.62
C LYS A 128 3.98 -2.20 -22.45
N CYS A 129 3.45 -2.07 -21.23
CA CYS A 129 2.02 -2.13 -20.98
C CYS A 129 1.25 -1.04 -21.75
N PHE A 130 1.76 0.19 -21.78
CA PHE A 130 1.16 1.32 -22.50
C PHE A 130 1.34 1.23 -24.01
N ASP A 131 2.45 0.65 -24.46
CA ASP A 131 2.69 0.40 -25.89
C ASP A 131 1.71 -0.65 -26.42
N SER A 132 1.50 -1.72 -25.64
CA SER A 132 0.60 -2.83 -26.00
C SER A 132 -0.89 -2.46 -25.88
N HIS A 133 -1.25 -1.49 -25.02
CA HIS A 133 -2.65 -1.18 -24.72
C HIS A 133 -2.92 0.33 -24.77
N ALA A 134 -3.59 0.78 -25.83
CA ALA A 134 -3.89 2.18 -26.07
C ALA A 134 -4.82 2.82 -25.01
N ASN A 135 -5.69 2.03 -24.38
CA ASN A 135 -6.68 2.49 -23.39
C ASN A 135 -6.17 2.44 -21.93
N VAL A 136 -4.91 2.08 -21.68
CA VAL A 136 -4.32 2.14 -20.34
C VAL A 136 -3.95 3.59 -20.03
N GLY A 137 -4.59 4.14 -19.00
CA GLY A 137 -4.35 5.50 -18.50
C GLY A 137 -3.32 5.54 -17.38
N GLY A 138 -3.19 4.46 -16.61
CA GLY A 138 -2.19 4.31 -15.56
C GLY A 138 -1.87 2.83 -15.29
N ALA A 139 -0.67 2.57 -14.79
CA ALA A 139 -0.24 1.25 -14.40
C ALA A 139 0.71 1.29 -13.20
N CYS A 140 0.77 0.23 -12.42
CA CYS A 140 1.77 0.08 -11.36
C CYS A 140 2.45 -1.28 -11.43
N GLY A 141 3.67 -1.31 -10.89
CA GLY A 141 4.40 -2.54 -10.65
C GLY A 141 4.10 -3.12 -9.28
N GLU A 142 4.67 -4.29 -9.02
CA GLU A 142 4.74 -4.88 -7.70
C GLU A 142 5.70 -4.08 -6.81
N ILE A 143 5.20 -3.56 -5.70
CA ILE A 143 6.03 -3.04 -4.60
C ILE A 143 6.36 -4.21 -3.67
N CYS A 144 7.65 -4.49 -3.54
CA CYS A 144 8.19 -5.54 -2.66
C CYS A 144 8.91 -4.91 -1.47
N VAL A 145 8.95 -5.63 -0.35
CA VAL A 145 9.81 -5.24 0.78
C VAL A 145 11.26 -5.53 0.43
N ASP A 146 12.17 -4.58 0.67
CA ASP A 146 13.62 -4.86 0.64
C ASP A 146 13.97 -5.77 1.83
N THR A 147 14.11 -7.06 1.55
CA THR A 147 14.37 -8.08 2.57
C THR A 147 15.84 -8.11 3.05
N GLY A 148 16.70 -7.29 2.44
CA GLY A 148 18.14 -7.32 2.64
C GLY A 148 18.80 -8.58 2.08
N LYS A 149 20.13 -8.66 2.22
CA LYS A 149 20.89 -9.84 1.77
C LYS A 149 20.39 -11.09 2.49
N ALA A 150 20.15 -12.16 1.72
CA ALA A 150 19.67 -13.45 2.19
C ALA A 150 18.43 -13.37 3.12
N CYS A 151 17.49 -12.46 2.84
CA CYS A 151 16.28 -12.25 3.64
C CYS A 151 16.52 -11.91 5.12
N SER A 152 17.72 -11.40 5.46
CA SER A 152 18.13 -11.16 6.85
C SER A 152 17.21 -10.21 7.63
N LEU A 153 16.52 -9.28 6.96
CA LEU A 153 15.58 -8.38 7.62
C LEU A 153 14.34 -9.13 8.15
N LEU A 154 13.83 -10.09 7.38
CA LEU A 154 12.64 -10.87 7.75
C LEU A 154 12.89 -11.73 8.99
N LEU A 155 14.12 -12.23 9.15
CA LEU A 155 14.53 -13.02 10.30
C LEU A 155 14.73 -12.16 11.57
N LYS A 156 15.22 -10.93 11.41
CA LYS A 156 15.54 -10.04 12.54
C LYS A 156 14.34 -9.21 13.03
N SER A 157 13.38 -8.94 12.15
CA SER A 157 12.24 -8.07 12.46
C SER A 157 10.92 -8.76 12.13
N PRO A 158 10.19 -9.26 13.15
CA PRO A 158 8.84 -9.80 12.97
C PRO A 158 7.87 -8.79 12.35
N LEU A 159 8.09 -7.50 12.61
CA LEU A 159 7.31 -6.41 12.05
C LEU A 159 7.55 -6.25 10.54
N ALA A 160 8.80 -6.34 10.09
CA ALA A 160 9.11 -6.33 8.65
C ALA A 160 8.60 -7.59 7.95
N ALA A 161 8.72 -8.76 8.59
CA ALA A 161 8.18 -10.02 8.07
C ALA A 161 6.65 -9.95 7.90
N SER A 162 5.93 -9.46 8.91
CA SER A 162 4.48 -9.30 8.84
C SER A 162 4.04 -8.37 7.70
N GLN A 163 4.73 -7.25 7.52
CA GLN A 163 4.47 -6.32 6.40
C GLN A 163 4.80 -6.94 5.03
N ASN A 164 5.86 -7.73 4.93
CA ASN A 164 6.18 -8.45 3.69
C ASN A 164 5.06 -9.41 3.28
N PHE A 165 4.46 -10.12 4.24
CA PHE A 165 3.31 -10.98 3.96
C PHE A 165 2.11 -10.17 3.45
N GLU A 166 1.75 -9.10 4.15
CA GLU A 166 0.62 -8.24 3.79
C GLU A 166 0.76 -7.65 2.38
N TYR A 167 1.94 -7.09 2.06
CA TYR A 167 2.21 -6.54 0.72
C TYR A 167 2.07 -7.61 -0.35
N LYS A 168 2.63 -8.80 -0.08
CA LYS A 168 2.61 -9.89 -1.05
C LYS A 168 1.19 -10.37 -1.31
N MET A 169 0.39 -10.54 -0.26
CA MET A 169 -1.00 -10.94 -0.40
C MET A 169 -1.84 -9.92 -1.18
N SER A 170 -1.65 -8.62 -0.94
CA SER A 170 -2.37 -7.58 -1.70
C SER A 170 -1.98 -7.57 -3.19
N ASN A 171 -0.71 -7.85 -3.51
CA ASN A 171 -0.23 -7.95 -4.89
C ASN A 171 -0.65 -9.26 -5.60
N VAL A 172 -0.99 -10.31 -4.84
CA VAL A 172 -1.46 -11.60 -5.37
C VAL A 172 -2.98 -11.63 -5.53
N LEU A 173 -3.73 -10.99 -4.63
CA LEU A 173 -5.20 -11.02 -4.63
C LEU A 173 -5.82 -9.72 -5.14
N ASP A 174 -5.60 -8.62 -4.44
CA ASP A 174 -6.34 -7.37 -4.66
C ASP A 174 -5.95 -6.73 -6.00
N LYS A 175 -4.65 -6.51 -6.24
CA LYS A 175 -4.17 -5.80 -7.44
C LYS A 175 -4.51 -6.52 -8.74
N PRO A 176 -4.36 -7.85 -8.84
CA PRO A 176 -4.78 -8.58 -10.03
C PRO A 176 -6.30 -8.51 -10.24
N LEU A 177 -7.10 -8.67 -9.17
CA LEU A 177 -8.55 -8.56 -9.25
C LEU A 177 -8.97 -7.18 -9.80
N GLU A 178 -8.50 -6.10 -9.16
CA GLU A 178 -8.77 -4.72 -9.58
C GLU A 178 -8.31 -4.44 -11.02
N SER A 179 -7.17 -4.99 -11.42
CA SER A 179 -6.61 -4.88 -12.79
C SER A 179 -7.48 -5.57 -13.86
N VAL A 180 -8.18 -6.66 -13.51
CA VAL A 180 -9.10 -7.36 -14.40
C VAL A 180 -10.35 -6.51 -14.67
N PHE A 181 -10.94 -5.94 -13.62
CA PHE A 181 -12.10 -5.04 -13.76
C PHE A 181 -11.74 -3.74 -14.50
N GLY A 182 -10.56 -3.18 -14.18
CA GLY A 182 -9.97 -2.04 -14.85
C GLY A 182 -9.88 -0.77 -13.99
N TYR A 183 -10.21 -0.84 -12.70
CA TYR A 183 -9.99 0.24 -11.73
C TYR A 183 -9.20 -0.26 -10.53
N ILE A 184 -7.93 0.13 -10.47
CA ILE A 184 -7.07 -0.10 -9.31
C ILE A 184 -7.25 1.06 -8.34
N SER A 185 -7.67 0.76 -7.11
CA SER A 185 -8.02 1.79 -6.11
C SER A 185 -6.82 2.66 -5.71
N VAL A 186 -5.60 2.16 -5.91
CA VAL A 186 -4.35 2.91 -5.74
C VAL A 186 -3.25 2.38 -6.67
N LEU A 187 -2.68 3.25 -7.48
CA LEU A 187 -1.37 3.06 -8.10
C LEU A 187 -0.34 3.70 -7.16
N PRO A 188 0.57 2.94 -6.52
CA PRO A 188 1.49 3.50 -5.54
C PRO A 188 2.39 4.58 -6.17
N GLY A 189 2.46 5.77 -5.54
CA GLY A 189 3.34 6.84 -5.99
C GLY A 189 4.82 6.42 -6.09
N ALA A 190 5.22 5.42 -5.29
CA ALA A 190 6.59 4.90 -5.27
C ALA A 190 7.04 4.23 -6.57
N PHE A 191 6.15 3.55 -7.29
CA PHE A 191 6.49 2.92 -8.58
C PHE A 191 5.24 2.75 -9.45
N SER A 192 4.93 3.80 -10.20
CA SER A 192 3.76 3.87 -11.06
C SER A 192 4.04 4.61 -12.35
N ALA A 193 3.21 4.38 -13.35
CA ALA A 193 3.32 5.00 -14.66
C ALA A 193 1.95 5.47 -15.12
N TYR A 194 1.92 6.55 -15.89
CA TYR A 194 0.70 7.19 -16.36
C TYR A 194 0.86 7.62 -17.81
N ARG A 195 -0.21 7.46 -18.60
CA ARG A 195 -0.26 8.05 -19.93
C ARG A 195 -0.49 9.55 -19.76
N TYR A 196 0.40 10.37 -20.30
CA TYR A 196 0.35 11.81 -20.07
C TYR A 196 -0.97 12.46 -20.52
N LYS A 197 -1.56 11.98 -21.62
CA LYS A 197 -2.88 12.41 -22.09
C LYS A 197 -4.01 12.10 -21.11
N ALA A 198 -3.94 10.95 -20.43
CA ALA A 198 -4.95 10.56 -19.45
C ALA A 198 -4.98 11.53 -18.28
N LEU A 199 -3.80 12.00 -17.85
CA LEU A 199 -3.61 12.95 -16.75
C LEU A 199 -4.18 14.36 -17.03
N GLN A 200 -4.21 14.78 -18.30
CA GLN A 200 -4.60 16.14 -18.67
C GLN A 200 -6.03 16.47 -18.22
N ASN A 201 -6.22 17.71 -17.78
CA ASN A 201 -7.52 18.22 -17.38
C ASN A 201 -8.41 18.47 -18.61
N GLY A 202 -9.73 18.50 -18.38
CA GLY A 202 -10.68 18.93 -19.39
C GLY A 202 -10.64 20.44 -19.64
N PRO A 203 -11.35 20.93 -20.67
CA PRO A 203 -11.35 22.36 -21.05
C PRO A 203 -11.82 23.32 -19.95
N ASN A 204 -12.58 22.82 -18.98
CA ASN A 204 -13.06 23.57 -17.81
C ASN A 204 -12.03 23.65 -16.67
N GLY A 205 -10.79 23.21 -16.91
CA GLY A 205 -9.73 23.17 -15.90
C GLY A 205 -9.91 22.08 -14.84
N LYS A 206 -10.94 21.23 -14.94
CA LYS A 206 -11.20 20.12 -14.01
C LYS A 206 -10.72 18.81 -14.62
N GLY A 207 -10.16 17.91 -13.81
CA GLY A 207 -9.71 16.61 -14.27
C GLY A 207 -8.63 16.01 -13.36
N PRO A 208 -7.92 14.98 -13.84
CA PRO A 208 -7.04 14.18 -13.00
C PRO A 208 -5.92 14.99 -12.33
N LEU A 209 -5.16 15.81 -13.07
CA LEU A 209 -4.09 16.63 -12.46
C LEU A 209 -4.64 17.75 -11.57
N ALA A 210 -5.76 18.37 -11.93
CA ALA A 210 -6.37 19.41 -11.09
C ALA A 210 -6.80 18.84 -9.73
N SER A 211 -7.43 17.66 -9.74
CA SER A 211 -7.79 16.94 -8.51
C SER A 211 -6.54 16.51 -7.75
N TYR A 212 -5.56 15.90 -8.42
CA TYR A 212 -4.30 15.44 -7.80
C TYR A 212 -3.59 16.54 -6.99
N PHE A 213 -3.50 17.74 -7.57
CA PHE A 213 -2.81 18.86 -6.93
C PHE A 213 -3.67 19.67 -5.95
N LYS A 214 -4.97 19.38 -5.82
CA LYS A 214 -5.85 20.15 -4.92
C LYS A 214 -5.37 20.10 -3.47
N GLY A 215 -4.77 18.98 -3.04
CA GLY A 215 -4.20 18.80 -1.70
C GLY A 215 -3.07 19.78 -1.37
N GLU A 216 -2.31 20.26 -2.36
CA GLU A 216 -1.20 21.21 -2.12
C GLU A 216 -1.70 22.53 -1.52
N ALA A 217 -2.82 23.06 -2.04
CA ALA A 217 -3.42 24.30 -1.53
C ALA A 217 -4.01 24.13 -0.12
N MET A 218 -4.34 22.89 0.29
CA MET A 218 -4.90 22.59 1.60
C MET A 218 -3.84 22.45 2.70
N HIS A 219 -2.59 22.22 2.33
CA HIS A 219 -1.46 22.04 3.24
C HIS A 219 -0.54 23.28 3.34
N GLY A 220 -0.82 24.34 2.58
CA GLY A 220 -0.11 25.63 2.68
C GLY A 220 -0.75 26.59 3.70
N ASP A 221 -0.07 27.70 3.99
CA ASP A 221 -0.45 28.72 4.99
C ASP A 221 -1.81 29.42 4.75
N GLY A 222 -2.50 29.09 3.65
CA GLY A 222 -3.84 29.57 3.30
C GLY A 222 -4.96 28.55 3.55
N ALA A 223 -4.90 27.77 4.63
CA ALA A 223 -5.79 26.65 4.95
C ALA A 223 -7.27 27.03 5.28
N ASN A 224 -7.75 28.17 4.79
CA ASN A 224 -9.07 28.72 5.05
C ASN A 224 -10.10 28.18 4.06
N GLY A 225 -10.52 26.91 4.23
CA GLY A 225 -11.72 26.41 3.53
C GLY A 225 -11.86 24.90 3.41
N ALA A 226 -10.77 24.13 3.47
CA ALA A 226 -10.84 22.66 3.35
C ALA A 226 -11.25 22.01 4.68
N GLY A 227 -12.40 21.35 4.68
CA GLY A 227 -12.90 20.58 5.83
C GLY A 227 -12.03 19.36 6.15
N LEU A 228 -12.21 18.79 7.34
CA LEU A 228 -11.45 17.63 7.83
C LEU A 228 -11.49 16.43 6.87
N PHE A 229 -12.63 16.24 6.20
CA PHE A 229 -12.82 15.20 5.18
C PHE A 229 -11.83 15.35 4.03
N GLU A 230 -11.76 16.55 3.42
CA GLU A 230 -10.88 16.79 2.27
C GLU A 230 -9.41 16.63 2.66
N ARG A 231 -9.02 17.17 3.82
CA ARG A 231 -7.63 17.07 4.29
C ARG A 231 -7.18 15.61 4.48
N ASN A 232 -8.05 14.76 5.04
CA ASN A 232 -7.75 13.33 5.17
C ASN A 232 -7.75 12.63 3.81
N MET A 233 -8.69 12.95 2.93
CA MET A 233 -8.76 12.39 1.58
C MET A 233 -7.44 12.62 0.79
N TYR A 234 -6.84 13.80 0.93
CA TYR A 234 -5.59 14.16 0.27
C TYR A 234 -4.30 13.63 0.94
N LEU A 235 -4.40 12.83 2.00
CA LEU A 235 -3.29 11.99 2.48
C LEU A 235 -2.99 10.81 1.54
N ALA A 236 -3.92 10.52 0.63
CA ALA A 236 -3.83 9.49 -0.39
C ALA A 236 -4.22 10.06 -1.78
N GLU A 237 -3.53 11.12 -2.20
CA GLU A 237 -3.71 11.78 -3.49
C GLU A 237 -3.67 10.82 -4.69
N ASP A 238 -2.87 9.76 -4.59
CA ASP A 238 -2.71 8.76 -5.64
C ASP A 238 -4.02 7.98 -5.88
N ARG A 239 -4.84 7.76 -4.83
CA ARG A 239 -6.17 7.12 -4.93
C ARG A 239 -7.17 8.00 -5.68
N ILE A 240 -7.14 9.31 -5.39
CA ILE A 240 -7.99 10.31 -6.05
C ILE A 240 -7.64 10.34 -7.53
N LEU A 241 -6.34 10.34 -7.86
CA LEU A 241 -5.88 10.32 -9.24
C LEU A 241 -6.38 9.09 -10.00
N CYS A 242 -6.29 7.90 -9.39
CA CYS A 242 -6.79 6.67 -9.99
C CYS A 242 -8.28 6.75 -10.31
N PHE A 243 -9.08 7.24 -9.36
CA PHE A 243 -10.52 7.43 -9.55
C PHE A 243 -10.80 8.41 -10.69
N GLU A 244 -10.19 9.60 -10.67
CA GLU A 244 -10.42 10.66 -11.65
C GLU A 244 -10.00 10.27 -13.08
N ILE A 245 -8.98 9.42 -13.24
CA ILE A 245 -8.59 8.88 -14.55
C ILE A 245 -9.70 7.98 -15.12
N VAL A 246 -10.24 7.05 -14.32
CA VAL A 246 -11.22 6.06 -14.79
C VAL A 246 -12.59 6.69 -15.03
N VAL A 247 -13.01 7.64 -14.19
CA VAL A 247 -14.30 8.35 -14.36
C VAL A 247 -14.22 9.57 -15.29
N LYS A 248 -13.10 9.76 -15.99
CA LYS A 248 -12.88 10.92 -16.85
C LYS A 248 -13.95 11.00 -17.94
N LYS A 249 -14.65 12.13 -17.99
CA LYS A 249 -15.82 12.33 -18.86
C LYS A 249 -15.45 12.09 -20.32
N LYS A 250 -16.24 11.25 -21.01
CA LYS A 250 -16.05 10.88 -22.44
C LYS A 250 -14.69 10.22 -22.78
N GLU A 251 -13.89 9.84 -21.79
CA GLU A 251 -12.64 9.10 -22.00
C GLU A 251 -12.72 7.72 -21.32
N GLY A 252 -12.20 6.68 -21.96
CA GLY A 252 -12.34 5.28 -21.52
C GLY A 252 -11.03 4.69 -21.01
N TRP A 253 -10.43 5.30 -19.98
CA TRP A 253 -9.15 4.83 -19.42
C TRP A 253 -9.34 3.70 -18.42
N VAL A 254 -8.45 2.70 -18.48
CA VAL A 254 -8.33 1.64 -17.48
C VAL A 254 -6.98 1.70 -16.78
N LEU A 255 -6.92 1.11 -15.58
CA LEU A 255 -5.71 0.96 -14.78
C LEU A 255 -5.23 -0.50 -14.80
N LYS A 256 -3.92 -0.70 -14.81
CA LYS A 256 -3.32 -2.05 -14.91
C LYS A 256 -2.23 -2.32 -13.88
N TYR A 257 -2.23 -3.53 -13.36
CA TYR A 257 -1.17 -4.07 -12.52
C TYR A 257 -0.23 -4.91 -13.39
N VAL A 258 1.07 -4.60 -13.37
CA VAL A 258 2.10 -5.24 -14.19
C VAL A 258 3.02 -6.03 -13.27
N LYS A 259 2.70 -7.31 -13.04
CA LYS A 259 3.46 -8.19 -12.13
C LYS A 259 4.95 -8.35 -12.50
N SER A 260 5.29 -8.30 -13.79
CA SER A 260 6.68 -8.38 -14.25
C SER A 260 7.52 -7.16 -13.85
N ALA A 261 6.88 -6.02 -13.60
CA ALA A 261 7.54 -4.81 -13.13
C ALA A 261 7.58 -4.81 -11.61
N LYS A 262 8.77 -5.03 -11.01
CA LYS A 262 8.97 -5.09 -9.57
C LYS A 262 9.88 -3.98 -9.07
N ALA A 263 9.59 -3.44 -7.90
CA ALA A 263 10.46 -2.51 -7.21
C ALA A 263 10.48 -2.76 -5.69
N ALA A 264 11.68 -2.79 -5.11
CA ALA A 264 11.85 -2.99 -3.68
C ALA A 264 11.83 -1.65 -2.93
N THR A 265 11.23 -1.61 -1.74
CA THR A 265 11.19 -0.42 -0.87
C THR A 265 11.39 -0.80 0.59
N ASP A 266 11.85 0.15 1.38
CA ASP A 266 12.04 -0.02 2.82
C ASP A 266 10.68 -0.01 3.55
N VAL A 267 10.61 -0.71 4.68
CA VAL A 267 9.43 -0.74 5.55
C VAL A 267 9.78 -0.29 6.97
N PRO A 268 8.84 0.30 7.71
CA PRO A 268 9.05 0.64 9.11
C PRO A 268 9.50 -0.56 9.93
N THR A 269 10.60 -0.40 10.65
CA THR A 269 11.15 -1.44 11.54
C THR A 269 10.90 -1.14 13.01
N THR A 270 10.40 0.05 13.32
CA THR A 270 10.03 0.47 14.67
C THR A 270 8.52 0.60 14.83
N ILE A 271 8.01 0.31 16.03
CA ILE A 271 6.56 0.36 16.33
C ILE A 271 6.00 1.77 16.11
N ALA A 272 6.72 2.81 16.54
CA ALA A 272 6.25 4.18 16.45
C ALA A 272 6.11 4.64 14.98
N GLU A 273 7.12 4.36 14.16
CA GLU A 273 7.09 4.65 12.72
C GLU A 273 5.99 3.86 12.00
N PHE A 274 5.85 2.57 12.34
CA PHE A 274 4.80 1.71 11.77
C PHE A 274 3.40 2.26 12.06
N ILE A 275 3.10 2.63 13.31
CA ILE A 275 1.80 3.20 13.69
C ILE A 275 1.58 4.55 12.99
N SER A 276 2.60 5.44 12.97
CA SER A 276 2.51 6.75 12.33
C SER A 276 2.27 6.65 10.81
N GLN A 277 2.98 5.75 10.13
CA GLN A 277 2.78 5.49 8.70
C GLN A 277 1.37 4.96 8.43
N ARG A 278 0.91 4.00 9.25
CA ARG A 278 -0.38 3.33 9.04
C ARG A 278 -1.57 4.22 9.34
N ARG A 279 -1.46 5.14 10.29
CA ARG A 279 -2.44 6.23 10.49
C ARG A 279 -2.68 6.99 9.18
N ARG A 280 -1.61 7.45 8.51
CA ARG A 280 -1.70 8.17 7.23
C ARG A 280 -2.41 7.33 6.17
N TRP A 281 -2.03 6.06 6.04
CA TRP A 281 -2.57 5.17 5.02
C TRP A 281 -4.03 4.81 5.25
N LEU A 282 -4.41 4.51 6.49
CA LEU A 282 -5.78 4.16 6.86
C LEU A 282 -6.71 5.36 6.72
N ASN A 283 -6.32 6.53 7.23
CA ASN A 283 -7.11 7.75 7.07
C ASN A 283 -7.26 8.13 5.59
N GLY A 284 -6.14 8.20 4.85
CA GLY A 284 -6.19 8.51 3.41
C GLY A 284 -7.05 7.53 2.61
N SER A 285 -6.94 6.23 2.90
CA SER A 285 -7.71 5.19 2.21
C SER A 285 -9.20 5.25 2.55
N LEU A 286 -9.58 5.45 3.81
CA LEU A 286 -10.97 5.55 4.25
C LEU A 286 -11.69 6.69 3.52
N PHE A 287 -11.13 7.90 3.56
CA PHE A 287 -11.78 9.08 2.99
C PHE A 287 -11.79 9.05 1.45
N ALA A 288 -10.74 8.52 0.81
CA ALA A 288 -10.73 8.30 -0.63
C ALA A 288 -11.74 7.23 -1.07
N ALA A 289 -11.90 6.14 -0.30
CA ALA A 289 -12.89 5.10 -0.58
C ALA A 289 -14.33 5.61 -0.41
N LEU A 290 -14.60 6.41 0.64
CA LEU A 290 -15.88 7.11 0.81
C LEU A 290 -16.19 8.00 -0.38
N HIS A 291 -15.22 8.80 -0.83
CA HIS A 291 -15.37 9.64 -2.02
C HIS A 291 -15.69 8.81 -3.27
N ALA A 292 -14.91 7.76 -3.54
CA ALA A 292 -15.15 6.88 -4.69
C ALA A 292 -16.55 6.22 -4.63
N THR A 293 -17.00 5.84 -3.44
CA THR A 293 -18.34 5.25 -3.21
C THR A 293 -19.46 6.26 -3.49
N VAL A 294 -19.38 7.46 -2.92
CA VAL A 294 -20.38 8.53 -3.11
C VAL A 294 -20.49 8.92 -4.59
N TYR A 295 -19.35 8.98 -5.28
CA TYR A 295 -19.28 9.43 -6.67
C TYR A 295 -19.22 8.30 -7.70
N MET A 296 -19.49 7.04 -7.32
CA MET A 296 -19.33 5.87 -8.20
C MET A 296 -20.10 6.00 -9.52
N PHE A 297 -21.28 6.63 -9.51
CA PHE A 297 -22.10 6.83 -10.70
C PHE A 297 -21.47 7.74 -11.77
N ARG A 298 -20.38 8.47 -11.45
CA ARG A 298 -19.62 9.24 -12.46
C ARG A 298 -19.08 8.35 -13.58
N ILE A 299 -18.89 7.04 -13.32
CA ILE A 299 -18.46 6.10 -14.35
C ILE A 299 -19.36 6.07 -15.58
N TRP A 300 -20.67 6.35 -15.41
CA TRP A 300 -21.62 6.38 -16.52
C TRP A 300 -21.38 7.54 -17.49
N THR A 301 -20.70 8.60 -17.02
CA THR A 301 -20.31 9.74 -17.85
C THR A 301 -18.98 9.54 -18.60
N SER A 302 -18.25 8.45 -18.31
CA SER A 302 -17.00 8.09 -18.97
C SER A 302 -17.20 7.63 -20.41
N GLY A 303 -16.09 7.53 -21.15
CA GLY A 303 -16.04 6.99 -22.52
C GLY A 303 -15.94 5.47 -22.61
N GLN A 304 -16.10 4.76 -21.49
CA GLN A 304 -16.08 3.28 -21.46
C GLN A 304 -17.26 2.69 -22.25
N SER A 305 -17.08 1.47 -22.79
CA SER A 305 -18.19 0.73 -23.41
C SER A 305 -19.27 0.37 -22.38
N PHE A 306 -20.49 0.13 -22.84
CA PHE A 306 -21.64 -0.14 -21.96
C PHE A 306 -21.38 -1.32 -20.99
N PHE A 307 -20.91 -2.45 -21.50
CA PHE A 307 -20.59 -3.61 -20.66
C PHE A 307 -19.43 -3.35 -19.70
N ARG A 308 -18.42 -2.56 -20.10
CA ARG A 308 -17.32 -2.17 -19.21
C ARG A 308 -17.82 -1.29 -18.06
N LYS A 309 -18.78 -0.39 -18.31
CA LYS A 309 -19.41 0.41 -17.27
C LYS A 309 -20.13 -0.45 -16.23
N ILE A 310 -20.83 -1.51 -16.66
CA ILE A 310 -21.49 -2.46 -15.74
C ILE A 310 -20.45 -3.17 -14.86
N ILE A 311 -19.37 -3.68 -15.47
CA ILE A 311 -18.28 -4.37 -14.77
C ILE A 311 -17.61 -3.46 -13.73
N LEU A 312 -17.29 -2.22 -14.11
CA LEU A 312 -16.71 -1.23 -13.18
C LEU A 312 -17.70 -0.77 -12.10
N GLN A 313 -19.00 -0.68 -12.42
CA GLN A 313 -20.04 -0.38 -11.44
C GLN A 313 -20.15 -1.50 -10.40
N PHE A 314 -20.04 -2.76 -10.82
CA PHE A 314 -19.97 -3.90 -9.90
C PHE A 314 -18.75 -3.81 -8.99
N GLU A 315 -17.57 -3.49 -9.53
CA GLU A 315 -16.36 -3.28 -8.73
C GLU A 315 -16.52 -2.14 -7.70
N PHE A 316 -17.14 -1.01 -8.07
CA PHE A 316 -17.41 0.07 -7.11
C PHE A 316 -18.35 -0.37 -5.99
N ILE A 317 -19.38 -1.16 -6.30
CA ILE A 317 -20.29 -1.74 -5.29
C ILE A 317 -19.52 -2.71 -4.38
N TYR A 318 -18.70 -3.58 -4.96
CA TYR A 318 -17.82 -4.49 -4.21
C TYR A 318 -16.91 -3.71 -3.24
N ASN A 319 -16.26 -2.65 -3.70
CA ASN A 319 -15.41 -1.80 -2.86
C ASN A 319 -16.21 -1.09 -1.75
N ALA A 320 -17.45 -0.68 -2.02
CA ALA A 320 -18.34 -0.10 -1.00
C ALA A 320 -18.72 -1.13 0.08
N VAL A 321 -18.97 -2.38 -0.30
CA VAL A 321 -19.20 -3.48 0.65
C VAL A 321 -17.95 -3.74 1.47
N GLN A 322 -16.76 -3.78 0.85
CA GLN A 322 -15.50 -3.95 1.56
C GLN A 322 -15.20 -2.81 2.55
N LEU A 323 -15.59 -1.58 2.19
CA LEU A 323 -15.50 -0.44 3.11
C LEU A 323 -16.35 -0.64 4.37
N PHE A 324 -17.56 -1.18 4.22
CA PHE A 324 -18.42 -1.52 5.36
C PHE A 324 -17.81 -2.60 6.26
N PHE A 325 -17.23 -3.65 5.67
CA PHE A 325 -16.52 -4.68 6.45
C PHE A 325 -15.27 -4.13 7.14
N THR A 326 -14.53 -3.24 6.48
CA THR A 326 -13.38 -2.55 7.08
C THR A 326 -13.78 -1.70 8.28
N TRP A 327 -14.90 -0.98 8.18
CA TRP A 327 -15.45 -0.17 9.27
C TRP A 327 -15.85 -1.01 10.48
N THR A 328 -16.41 -2.20 10.25
CA THR A 328 -16.85 -3.12 11.31
C THR A 328 -15.78 -4.14 11.73
N ALA A 329 -14.58 -4.08 11.15
CA ALA A 329 -13.52 -5.08 11.33
C ALA A 329 -13.12 -5.26 12.81
N LEU A 330 -13.03 -4.16 13.57
CA LEU A 330 -12.71 -4.21 15.00
C LEU A 330 -13.71 -5.07 15.79
N ALA A 331 -15.01 -4.85 15.54
CA ALA A 331 -16.08 -5.61 16.18
C ALA A 331 -16.08 -7.07 15.73
N ASN A 332 -15.95 -7.31 14.42
CA ASN A 332 -15.93 -8.67 13.86
C ASN A 332 -14.74 -9.49 14.42
N PHE A 333 -13.57 -8.87 14.56
CA PHE A 333 -12.38 -9.53 15.09
C PHE A 333 -12.53 -9.87 16.58
N TYR A 334 -13.09 -8.95 17.38
CA TYR A 334 -13.42 -9.22 18.77
C TYR A 334 -14.47 -10.34 18.93
N LEU A 335 -15.53 -10.31 18.12
CA LEU A 335 -16.57 -11.35 18.17
C LEU A 335 -16.03 -12.72 17.75
N ALA A 336 -15.17 -12.77 16.73
CA ALA A 336 -14.50 -14.00 16.33
C ALA A 336 -13.64 -14.57 17.48
N PHE A 337 -12.84 -13.73 18.14
CA PHE A 337 -12.11 -14.12 19.36
C PHE A 337 -13.06 -14.64 20.44
N TYR A 338 -14.11 -13.88 20.77
CA TYR A 338 -15.04 -14.18 21.86
C TYR A 338 -15.73 -15.52 21.64
N PHE A 339 -16.43 -15.70 20.52
CA PHE A 339 -17.24 -16.90 20.28
C PHE A 339 -16.38 -18.15 20.12
N LEU A 340 -15.23 -18.03 19.45
CA LEU A 340 -14.37 -19.17 19.18
C LEU A 340 -13.70 -19.66 20.46
N VAL A 341 -13.13 -18.75 21.26
CA VAL A 341 -12.50 -19.14 22.53
C VAL A 341 -13.56 -19.58 23.54
N GLN A 342 -14.72 -18.92 23.63
CA GLN A 342 -15.80 -19.33 24.53
C GLN A 342 -16.31 -20.74 24.18
N SER A 343 -16.64 -20.98 22.92
CA SER A 343 -17.18 -22.27 22.47
C SER A 343 -16.19 -23.40 22.71
N ALA A 344 -14.91 -23.18 22.43
CA ALA A 344 -13.89 -24.20 22.64
C ALA A 344 -13.62 -24.42 24.14
N SER A 345 -13.64 -23.38 24.96
CA SER A 345 -13.39 -23.45 26.40
C SER A 345 -14.49 -24.16 27.19
N SER A 346 -15.72 -24.16 26.69
CA SER A 346 -16.86 -24.84 27.31
C SER A 346 -17.00 -26.31 26.90
N ALA A 347 -16.15 -26.82 26.02
CA ALA A 347 -16.23 -28.19 25.53
C ALA A 347 -15.64 -29.21 26.53
N VAL A 348 -16.34 -30.32 26.74
CA VAL A 348 -15.81 -31.48 27.49
C VAL A 348 -14.68 -32.11 26.67
N ASN A 349 -13.52 -32.37 27.29
CA ASN A 349 -12.27 -32.67 26.57
C ASN A 349 -11.91 -31.59 25.54
N GLY A 350 -12.02 -30.32 25.92
CA GLY A 350 -11.68 -29.17 25.07
C GLY A 350 -10.17 -28.97 24.84
N PRO A 351 -9.78 -27.89 24.13
CA PRO A 351 -8.38 -27.57 23.83
C PRO A 351 -7.51 -27.34 25.07
N PHE A 352 -8.09 -27.17 26.25
CA PHE A 352 -7.40 -26.98 27.53
C PHE A 352 -7.35 -28.24 28.40
N ALA A 353 -7.89 -29.37 27.93
CA ALA A 353 -7.95 -30.61 28.70
C ALA A 353 -6.56 -31.14 29.13
N PHE A 354 -5.50 -30.80 28.38
CA PHE A 354 -4.12 -31.13 28.72
C PHE A 354 -3.65 -30.51 30.05
N MET A 355 -4.36 -29.50 30.57
CA MET A 355 -4.06 -28.86 31.85
C MET A 355 -4.69 -29.59 33.06
N GLY A 356 -5.34 -30.73 32.85
CA GLY A 356 -5.71 -31.68 33.92
C GLY A 356 -7.00 -31.37 34.69
N SER A 357 -7.77 -30.34 34.30
CA SER A 357 -9.09 -30.05 34.89
C SER A 357 -10.02 -29.38 33.88
N ASP A 358 -11.28 -29.81 33.84
CA ASP A 358 -12.34 -29.26 32.97
C ASP A 358 -12.70 -27.81 33.31
N GLN A 359 -12.32 -27.32 34.50
CA GLN A 359 -12.54 -25.92 34.90
C GLN A 359 -11.51 -24.95 34.32
N VAL A 360 -10.39 -25.46 33.78
CA VAL A 360 -9.31 -24.60 33.28
C VAL A 360 -9.73 -23.83 32.03
N GLY A 361 -10.53 -24.43 31.15
CA GLY A 361 -11.03 -23.78 29.94
C GLY A 361 -11.83 -22.50 30.25
N PRO A 362 -12.92 -22.58 31.02
CA PRO A 362 -13.72 -21.40 31.38
C PRO A 362 -12.91 -20.31 32.09
N ILE A 363 -12.00 -20.69 33.00
CA ILE A 363 -11.12 -19.74 33.69
C ILE A 363 -10.18 -19.05 32.69
N ALA A 364 -9.55 -19.81 31.80
CA ALA A 364 -8.66 -19.27 30.77
C ALA A 364 -9.40 -18.29 29.84
N PHE A 365 -10.63 -18.63 29.43
CA PHE A 365 -11.47 -17.74 28.64
C PHE A 365 -11.76 -16.42 29.38
N GLU A 366 -12.18 -16.48 30.65
CA GLU A 366 -12.44 -15.26 31.43
C GLU A 366 -11.21 -14.36 31.55
N VAL A 367 -10.04 -14.95 31.82
CA VAL A 367 -8.78 -14.22 31.94
C VAL A 367 -8.43 -13.55 30.61
N LEU A 368 -8.49 -14.29 29.50
CA LEU A 368 -8.19 -13.77 28.17
C LEU A 368 -9.18 -12.70 27.72
N LEU A 369 -10.47 -12.85 28.04
CA LEU A 369 -11.50 -11.87 27.73
C LEU A 369 -11.26 -10.55 28.47
N LYS A 370 -11.04 -10.62 29.80
CA LYS A 370 -10.72 -9.45 30.62
C LYS A 370 -9.42 -8.78 30.15
N LEU A 371 -8.41 -9.57 29.80
CA LEU A 371 -7.16 -9.08 29.23
C LEU A 371 -7.40 -8.36 27.89
N TYR A 372 -8.13 -8.97 26.95
CA TYR A 372 -8.40 -8.37 25.64
C TYR A 372 -9.11 -7.03 25.77
N ILE A 373 -10.15 -6.95 26.61
CA ILE A 373 -10.90 -5.72 26.87
C ILE A 373 -10.01 -4.67 27.55
N ALA A 374 -9.20 -5.06 28.53
CA ALA A 374 -8.27 -4.15 29.19
C ALA A 374 -7.24 -3.57 28.21
N VAL A 375 -6.69 -4.39 27.30
CA VAL A 375 -5.74 -3.92 26.29
C VAL A 375 -6.42 -2.98 25.28
N LEU A 376 -7.66 -3.27 24.85
CA LEU A 376 -8.44 -2.34 24.02
C LEU A 376 -8.60 -0.97 24.71
N PHE A 377 -8.92 -0.95 26.00
CA PHE A 377 -9.06 0.28 26.77
C PHE A 377 -7.73 1.04 26.85
N VAL A 378 -6.63 0.37 27.19
CA VAL A 378 -5.29 0.97 27.24
C VAL A 378 -4.90 1.57 25.89
N VAL A 379 -5.14 0.85 24.79
CA VAL A 379 -4.83 1.35 23.44
C VAL A 379 -5.69 2.54 23.07
N THR A 380 -6.96 2.56 23.46
CA THR A 380 -7.88 3.68 23.23
C THR A 380 -7.38 4.94 23.95
N VAL A 381 -7.05 4.82 25.24
CA VAL A 381 -6.49 5.93 26.04
C VAL A 381 -5.18 6.44 25.43
N CYS A 382 -4.27 5.53 25.06
CA CYS A 382 -3.00 5.90 24.41
C CYS A 382 -3.23 6.57 23.05
N SER A 383 -4.25 6.15 22.31
CA SER A 383 -4.56 6.68 20.98
C SER A 383 -5.16 8.09 21.02
N LEU A 384 -5.87 8.43 22.09
CA LEU A 384 -6.44 9.76 22.29
C LEU A 384 -5.42 10.77 22.84
N GLY A 385 -4.52 10.32 23.71
CA GLY A 385 -3.64 11.22 24.47
C GLY A 385 -2.23 11.39 23.92
N ASN A 386 -1.66 10.38 23.26
CA ASN A 386 -0.21 10.32 23.02
C ASN A 386 0.16 10.06 21.56
N ARG A 387 1.29 10.63 21.14
CA ARG A 387 1.97 10.20 19.90
C ARG A 387 2.64 8.83 20.12
N PRO A 388 2.77 7.97 19.09
CA PRO A 388 3.32 6.63 19.23
C PRO A 388 4.77 6.64 19.74
N GLN A 389 5.53 7.69 19.44
CA GLN A 389 6.90 7.90 19.91
C GLN A 389 6.96 8.02 21.45
N GLY A 390 5.95 8.64 22.07
CA GLY A 390 5.86 8.83 23.53
C GLY A 390 5.36 7.60 24.28
N SER A 391 4.70 6.65 23.61
CA SER A 391 4.12 5.45 24.24
C SER A 391 4.58 4.15 23.58
N LYS A 392 5.80 4.13 23.03
CA LYS A 392 6.36 2.99 22.28
C LYS A 392 6.33 1.67 23.06
N ILE A 393 6.57 1.72 24.37
CA ILE A 393 6.57 0.53 25.24
C ILE A 393 5.14 0.02 25.41
N THR A 394 4.18 0.90 25.71
CA THR A 394 2.78 0.54 25.88
C THR A 394 2.20 -0.10 24.62
N TYR A 395 2.46 0.48 23.44
CA TYR A 395 2.07 -0.13 22.17
C TYR A 395 2.78 -1.47 21.93
N GLY A 396 4.07 -1.58 22.26
CA GLY A 396 4.79 -2.86 22.16
C GLY A 396 4.20 -3.96 23.04
N VAL A 397 3.87 -3.65 24.29
CA VAL A 397 3.19 -4.58 25.20
C VAL A 397 1.81 -4.95 24.67
N ALA A 398 1.02 -3.98 24.19
CA ALA A 398 -0.28 -4.25 23.61
C ALA A 398 -0.21 -5.18 22.37
N ILE A 399 0.77 -4.97 21.49
CA ILE A 399 1.02 -5.85 20.32
C ILE A 399 1.28 -7.28 20.78
N ILE A 400 2.13 -7.47 21.79
CA ILE A 400 2.46 -8.81 22.31
C ILE A 400 1.24 -9.47 22.95
N LEU A 401 0.50 -8.75 23.79
CA LEU A 401 -0.69 -9.29 24.47
C LEU A 401 -1.79 -9.67 23.47
N PHE A 402 -2.06 -8.84 22.47
CA PHE A 402 -2.98 -9.19 21.39
C PHE A 402 -2.49 -10.39 20.58
N GLY A 403 -1.20 -10.47 20.30
CA GLY A 403 -0.61 -11.62 19.62
C GLY A 403 -0.78 -12.92 20.41
N ILE A 404 -0.60 -12.89 21.74
CA ILE A 404 -0.87 -14.03 22.62
C ILE A 404 -2.35 -14.45 22.56
N CYS A 405 -3.28 -13.48 22.67
CA CYS A 405 -4.72 -13.77 22.54
C CYS A 405 -5.03 -14.43 21.19
N ASN A 406 -4.37 -14.00 20.11
CA ASN A 406 -4.56 -14.58 18.79
C ASN A 406 -3.95 -15.97 18.65
N VAL A 407 -2.79 -16.24 19.26
CA VAL A 407 -2.22 -17.59 19.30
C VAL A 407 -3.18 -18.55 20.00
N VAL A 408 -3.78 -18.15 21.13
CA VAL A 408 -4.80 -18.97 21.80
C VAL A 408 -6.04 -19.15 20.94
N THR A 409 -6.48 -18.09 20.24
CA THR A 409 -7.62 -18.17 19.31
C THR A 409 -7.35 -19.16 18.19
N LEU A 410 -6.17 -19.10 17.58
CA LEU A 410 -5.75 -20.03 16.52
C LEU A 410 -5.61 -21.46 17.05
N TRP A 411 -5.13 -21.65 18.28
CA TRP A 411 -5.10 -22.95 18.95
C TRP A 411 -6.51 -23.52 19.13
N CYS A 412 -7.44 -22.74 19.70
CA CYS A 412 -8.83 -23.14 19.83
C CYS A 412 -9.47 -23.43 18.46
N ALA A 413 -9.14 -22.64 17.44
CA ALA A 413 -9.66 -22.84 16.09
C ALA A 413 -9.16 -24.16 15.52
N GLY A 414 -7.84 -24.41 15.60
CA GLY A 414 -7.22 -25.64 15.17
C GLY A 414 -7.75 -26.86 15.91
N TYR A 415 -8.03 -26.75 17.21
CA TYR A 415 -8.65 -27.81 17.99
C TYR A 415 -10.08 -28.09 17.53
N THR A 416 -10.89 -27.06 17.30
CA THR A 416 -12.27 -27.21 16.77
C THR A 416 -12.25 -27.90 15.41
N VAL A 417 -11.31 -27.53 14.53
CA VAL A 417 -11.09 -28.20 13.24
C VAL A 417 -10.72 -29.66 13.45
N TYR A 418 -9.76 -29.93 14.34
CA TYR A 418 -9.37 -31.29 14.68
C TYR A 418 -10.54 -32.11 15.22
N ALA A 419 -11.35 -31.56 16.12
CA ALA A 419 -12.50 -32.23 16.71
C ALA A 419 -13.57 -32.55 15.66
N ALA A 420 -13.80 -31.66 14.69
CA ALA A 420 -14.75 -31.85 13.60
C ALA A 420 -14.21 -32.74 12.47
N ALA A 421 -12.90 -32.93 12.37
CA ALA A 421 -12.27 -33.68 11.29
C ALA A 421 -12.56 -35.19 11.40
N PRO A 422 -12.79 -35.88 10.26
CA PRO A 422 -12.92 -37.33 10.20
C PRO A 422 -11.72 -38.03 10.87
N LYS A 423 -11.99 -39.06 11.68
CA LYS A 423 -10.97 -39.77 12.48
C LYS A 423 -10.54 -41.09 11.86
N THR A 424 -11.43 -41.73 11.11
CA THR A 424 -11.17 -43.05 10.50
C THR A 424 -10.98 -42.94 8.99
N ALA A 425 -10.18 -43.84 8.41
CA ALA A 425 -9.98 -43.89 6.94
C ALA A 425 -11.30 -44.10 6.18
N GLN A 426 -12.26 -44.79 6.81
CA GLN A 426 -13.60 -45.00 6.27
C GLN A 426 -14.41 -43.70 6.23
N GLU A 427 -14.36 -42.87 7.27
CA GLU A 427 -15.01 -41.55 7.24
C GLU A 427 -14.37 -40.63 6.18
N TRP A 428 -13.04 -40.66 6.04
CA TRP A 428 -12.34 -39.93 4.98
C TRP A 428 -12.76 -40.39 3.58
N SER A 429 -13.04 -41.68 3.38
CA SER A 429 -13.58 -42.18 2.10
C SER A 429 -14.97 -41.60 1.76
N GLN A 430 -15.70 -41.13 2.78
CA GLN A 430 -17.03 -40.52 2.67
C GLN A 430 -16.99 -38.99 2.77
N PHE A 431 -15.83 -38.35 2.52
CA PHE A 431 -15.66 -36.91 2.64
C PHE A 431 -16.77 -36.09 1.95
N GLY A 432 -17.13 -36.45 0.71
CA GLY A 432 -18.18 -35.76 -0.03
C GLY A 432 -19.55 -35.84 0.63
N HIS A 433 -19.90 -37.00 1.21
CA HIS A 433 -21.14 -37.18 1.96
C HIS A 433 -21.11 -36.36 3.25
N LEU A 434 -20.02 -36.42 4.03
CA LEU A 434 -19.85 -35.64 5.26
C LEU A 434 -19.94 -34.13 5.04
N LEU A 435 -19.41 -33.65 3.91
CA LEU A 435 -19.49 -32.23 3.52
C LEU A 435 -20.94 -31.79 3.25
N MET A 436 -21.81 -32.69 2.79
CA MET A 436 -23.22 -32.38 2.54
C MET A 436 -24.09 -32.58 3.79
N THR A 437 -23.77 -33.56 4.64
CA THR A 437 -24.63 -33.95 5.77
C THR A 437 -24.28 -33.30 7.10
N ASN A 438 -23.05 -32.82 7.29
CA ASN A 438 -22.62 -32.18 8.53
C ASN A 438 -22.36 -30.68 8.31
N PRO A 439 -23.32 -29.80 8.68
CA PRO A 439 -23.18 -28.36 8.51
C PRO A 439 -21.95 -27.78 9.21
N ALA A 440 -21.64 -28.22 10.43
CA ALA A 440 -20.51 -27.71 11.20
C ALA A 440 -19.17 -28.04 10.52
N PHE A 441 -19.01 -29.30 10.08
CA PHE A 441 -17.81 -29.72 9.35
C PHE A 441 -17.68 -28.96 8.02
N ARG A 442 -18.78 -28.82 7.27
CA ARG A 442 -18.82 -28.08 6.00
C ARG A 442 -18.40 -26.63 6.19
N ASP A 443 -18.98 -25.94 7.16
CA ASP A 443 -18.73 -24.51 7.35
C ASP A 443 -17.27 -24.27 7.79
N ILE A 444 -16.68 -25.18 8.57
CA ILE A 444 -15.24 -25.19 8.89
C ILE A 444 -14.38 -25.36 7.64
N VAL A 445 -14.67 -26.37 6.80
CA VAL A 445 -13.90 -26.63 5.58
C VAL A 445 -13.96 -25.44 4.63
N ILE A 446 -15.15 -24.88 4.40
CA ILE A 446 -15.34 -23.71 3.54
C ILE A 446 -14.60 -22.50 4.11
N SER A 447 -14.67 -22.26 5.42
CA SER A 447 -13.98 -21.14 6.07
C SER A 447 -12.46 -21.23 5.95
N LEU A 448 -11.87 -22.40 6.23
CA LEU A 448 -10.42 -22.63 6.09
C LEU A 448 -9.95 -22.52 4.64
N ALA A 449 -10.73 -23.07 3.71
CA ALA A 449 -10.43 -22.98 2.28
C ALA A 449 -10.50 -21.53 1.78
N ALA A 450 -11.50 -20.76 2.20
CA ALA A 450 -11.68 -19.37 1.81
C ALA A 450 -10.61 -18.42 2.41
N THR A 451 -10.09 -18.75 3.59
CA THR A 451 -9.07 -17.93 4.27
C THR A 451 -7.65 -18.38 3.91
N TYR A 452 -7.18 -19.49 4.49
CA TYR A 452 -5.80 -19.96 4.33
C TYR A 452 -5.57 -20.72 3.02
N GLY A 453 -6.58 -21.48 2.57
CA GLY A 453 -6.53 -22.17 1.29
C GLY A 453 -6.36 -21.20 0.13
N LEU A 454 -7.11 -20.08 0.14
CA LEU A 454 -7.00 -19.01 -0.83
C LEU A 454 -5.60 -18.40 -0.83
N TYR A 455 -5.02 -18.09 0.34
CA TYR A 455 -3.67 -17.53 0.43
C TYR A 455 -2.63 -18.47 -0.16
N PHE A 456 -2.68 -19.75 0.21
CA PHE A 456 -1.72 -20.73 -0.27
C PHE A 456 -1.87 -21.02 -1.77
N PHE A 457 -3.10 -21.26 -2.24
CA PHE A 457 -3.38 -21.58 -3.64
C PHE A 457 -3.06 -20.41 -4.57
N SER A 458 -3.49 -19.19 -4.20
CA SER A 458 -3.19 -17.99 -5.00
C SER A 458 -1.67 -17.74 -5.09
N SER A 459 -0.94 -17.96 -4.01
CA SER A 459 0.52 -17.85 -3.98
C SER A 459 1.21 -18.84 -4.91
N ILE A 460 0.73 -20.09 -4.97
CA ILE A 460 1.23 -21.13 -5.88
C ILE A 460 0.87 -20.78 -7.33
N LEU A 461 -0.36 -20.34 -7.59
CA LEU A 461 -0.79 -19.92 -8.93
C LEU A 461 0.07 -18.76 -9.46
N HIS A 462 0.50 -17.89 -8.55
CA HIS A 462 1.44 -16.82 -8.85
C HIS A 462 2.92 -17.26 -8.85
N ALA A 463 3.24 -18.54 -8.62
CA ALA A 463 4.58 -19.10 -8.56
C ALA A 463 5.51 -18.42 -7.51
N GLU A 464 4.94 -17.90 -6.42
CA GLU A 464 5.67 -17.14 -5.39
C GLU A 464 5.27 -17.54 -3.96
N PRO A 465 5.34 -18.83 -3.57
CA PRO A 465 4.82 -19.32 -2.29
C PRO A 465 5.66 -18.92 -1.07
N TRP A 466 6.87 -18.37 -1.25
CA TRP A 466 7.86 -18.22 -0.19
C TRP A 466 7.40 -17.41 1.02
N HIS A 467 6.58 -16.38 0.82
CA HIS A 467 6.03 -15.56 1.90
C HIS A 467 5.16 -16.36 2.89
N MET A 468 4.52 -17.45 2.43
CA MET A 468 3.79 -18.38 3.31
C MET A 468 4.70 -19.08 4.32
N PHE A 469 6.00 -19.23 4.02
CA PHE A 469 6.96 -19.90 4.89
C PHE A 469 7.84 -18.93 5.66
N THR A 470 8.19 -17.79 5.06
CA THR A 470 9.11 -16.81 5.68
C THR A 470 8.43 -15.80 6.59
N SER A 471 7.12 -15.58 6.41
CA SER A 471 6.44 -14.40 6.95
C SER A 471 5.04 -14.64 7.52
N PHE A 472 4.41 -15.78 7.19
CA PHE A 472 3.04 -16.08 7.60
C PHE A 472 2.85 -16.12 9.12
N LEU A 473 3.75 -16.75 9.86
CA LEU A 473 3.62 -16.89 11.32
C LEU A 473 3.70 -15.52 12.01
N GLN A 474 4.62 -14.67 11.57
CA GLN A 474 4.77 -13.30 12.07
C GLN A 474 3.53 -12.47 11.72
N TYR A 475 2.99 -12.64 10.51
CA TYR A 475 1.74 -11.99 10.12
C TYR A 475 0.56 -12.43 11.00
N MET A 476 0.39 -13.74 11.22
CA MET A 476 -0.65 -14.27 12.12
C MET A 476 -0.51 -13.73 13.54
N PHE A 477 0.70 -13.63 14.09
CA PHE A 477 0.90 -13.06 15.42
C PHE A 477 0.52 -11.56 15.48
N LEU A 478 0.89 -10.78 14.46
CA LEU A 478 0.62 -9.34 14.43
C LEU A 478 -0.78 -8.98 13.91
N LEU A 479 -1.54 -9.91 13.32
CA LEU A 479 -2.84 -9.67 12.70
C LEU A 479 -3.82 -8.86 13.58
N PRO A 480 -4.00 -9.16 14.88
CA PRO A 480 -4.90 -8.35 15.70
C PRO A 480 -4.38 -6.94 15.94
N SER A 481 -3.07 -6.70 15.84
CA SER A 481 -2.52 -5.35 15.95
C SER A 481 -2.86 -4.51 14.71
N TYR A 482 -2.91 -5.14 13.53
CA TYR A 482 -3.39 -4.48 12.31
C TYR A 482 -4.85 -4.05 12.42
N VAL A 483 -5.69 -4.89 13.02
CA VAL A 483 -7.12 -4.60 13.16
C VAL A 483 -7.38 -3.68 14.36
N ASN A 484 -6.90 -4.03 15.55
CA ASN A 484 -7.21 -3.32 16.78
C ASN A 484 -6.41 -2.02 16.90
N ILE A 485 -5.08 -2.13 16.95
CA ILE A 485 -4.22 -1.00 17.29
C ILE A 485 -4.21 0.04 16.18
N LEU A 486 -3.96 -0.38 14.93
CA LEU A 486 -3.82 0.56 13.83
C LEU A 486 -5.13 1.28 13.50
N MET A 487 -6.27 0.58 13.50
CA MET A 487 -7.57 1.21 13.23
C MET A 487 -7.97 2.15 14.36
N MET A 488 -7.86 1.74 15.63
CA MET A 488 -8.19 2.63 16.76
C MET A 488 -7.32 3.88 16.73
N TYR A 489 -6.00 3.72 16.56
CA TYR A 489 -5.09 4.86 16.50
C TYR A 489 -5.42 5.79 15.33
N ALA A 490 -5.69 5.23 14.14
CA ALA A 490 -6.07 6.00 12.95
C ALA A 490 -7.34 6.83 13.18
N MET A 491 -8.40 6.20 13.70
CA MET A 491 -9.70 6.83 13.90
C MET A 491 -9.71 7.84 15.07
N CYS A 492 -8.91 7.64 16.11
CA CYS A 492 -8.72 8.64 17.16
C CYS A 492 -7.98 9.89 16.66
N ASN A 493 -7.18 9.75 15.60
CA ASN A 493 -6.28 10.80 15.11
C ASN A 493 -6.65 11.30 13.70
N LEU A 494 -7.94 11.42 13.39
CA LEU A 494 -8.42 12.02 12.14
C LEU A 494 -8.03 13.50 12.00
N HIS A 495 -7.86 14.19 13.13
CA HIS A 495 -7.44 15.60 13.19
C HIS A 495 -5.96 15.79 12.82
N ASP A 496 -5.14 14.75 12.98
CA ASP A 496 -3.76 14.75 12.53
C ASP A 496 -3.73 14.52 11.02
N VAL A 497 -3.18 15.46 10.26
CA VAL A 497 -2.99 15.36 8.80
C VAL A 497 -1.52 15.48 8.42
N SER A 498 -0.62 15.20 9.36
CA SER A 498 0.81 15.11 9.13
C SER A 498 1.15 13.89 8.27
N TRP A 499 2.36 13.88 7.70
CA TRP A 499 2.83 12.77 6.87
C TRP A 499 3.51 11.66 7.69
N GLY A 500 3.79 11.91 8.98
CA GLY A 500 4.21 10.88 9.93
C GLY A 500 5.60 10.26 9.68
N THR A 501 6.48 10.95 8.94
CA THR A 501 7.87 10.55 8.67
C THR A 501 8.86 11.37 9.47
#